data_AF-A0A5A7N6V8-F1
#
_entry.id   AF-A0A5A7N6V8-F1
#
_cell.length_a   1.000
_cell.length_b   1.000
_cell.length_c   1.000
_cell.angle_alpha   90.00
_cell.angle_beta   90.00
_cell.angle_gamma   90.00
#
_symmetry.space_group_name_H-M   'P 1'
#
loop_
_entity.id
_entity.type
_entity.pdbx_description
1 polymer ?
#
loop_
_entity_poly.entity_id
_entity_poly.type
_entity_poly.pdbx_seq_one_letter_code
_entity_poly.pdbx_strand_id
1 'polypeptide(L)'
;MRAGALPAPLTIMEERTVGPDLGKDSIEAGEIAGLLGLSFVVLFIFVTYGWFGLAANVALMVNIALILGALSTLGATLTLPGIAGIVLTIGMAVDANVLVFERIKEEAIAGRGPMRAVEAGYQQALSTILDANITTFIAAFLLFQFGSGPVRGFAVTLGIGIITSVFTALLLTRLFLVIWLRRRRPQRLPI
;
A
#
# COMPACT_ATOMS: atom_id res chain seq x y z
N MET A 1 25.68 -37.27 -18.30
CA MET A 1 26.58 -38.00 -17.37
C MET A 1 27.81 -37.15 -17.03
N ARG A 2 27.65 -36.07 -16.26
CA ARG A 2 28.75 -35.14 -15.88
C ARG A 2 28.63 -34.59 -14.45
N ALA A 3 27.86 -35.23 -13.60
CA ALA A 3 27.96 -35.04 -12.15
C ALA A 3 28.57 -36.32 -11.60
N GLY A 4 29.76 -36.23 -11.00
CA GLY A 4 30.42 -37.35 -10.35
C GLY A 4 29.58 -37.94 -9.23
N ALA A 5 29.88 -39.18 -8.83
CA ALA A 5 29.15 -39.89 -7.78
C ALA A 5 29.05 -39.01 -6.52
N LEU A 6 27.81 -38.66 -6.16
CA LEU A 6 27.51 -37.85 -4.98
C LEU A 6 27.87 -38.67 -3.72
N PRO A 7 28.72 -38.16 -2.82
CA PRO A 7 29.16 -38.90 -1.63
C PRO A 7 28.09 -39.11 -0.55
N ALA A 8 26.86 -38.64 -0.76
CA ALA A 8 25.71 -38.88 0.10
C ALA A 8 24.40 -38.91 -0.72
N PRO A 9 23.41 -39.73 -0.37
CA PRO A 9 22.12 -39.76 -1.06
C PRO A 9 21.42 -38.41 -0.92
N LEU A 10 21.16 -37.76 -2.05
CA LEU A 10 20.37 -36.54 -2.12
C LEU A 10 18.89 -36.91 -1.91
N THR A 11 18.38 -36.72 -0.70
CA THR A 11 16.94 -36.68 -0.44
C THR A 11 16.41 -35.33 -0.91
N ILE A 12 15.89 -35.28 -2.12
CA ILE A 12 15.16 -34.12 -2.64
C ILE A 12 13.88 -33.99 -1.81
N MET A 13 13.84 -33.01 -0.90
CA MET A 13 12.70 -32.82 0.01
C MET A 13 11.52 -32.13 -0.67
N GLU A 14 11.77 -31.33 -1.71
CA GLU A 14 10.73 -30.69 -2.53
C GLU A 14 11.33 -30.28 -3.89
N GLU A 15 10.71 -30.70 -5.00
CA GLU A 15 11.02 -30.24 -6.35
C GLU A 15 9.76 -29.56 -6.90
N ARG A 16 9.80 -28.23 -7.04
CA ARG A 16 8.75 -27.46 -7.72
C ARG A 16 9.28 -26.96 -9.04
N THR A 17 9.02 -27.73 -10.10
CA THR A 17 9.30 -27.31 -11.47
C THR A 17 8.12 -26.46 -11.95
N VAL A 18 8.24 -25.14 -11.82
CA VAL A 18 7.28 -24.21 -12.42
C VAL A 18 7.71 -23.99 -13.87
N GLY A 19 6.86 -24.38 -14.82
CA GLY A 19 7.09 -24.10 -16.23
C GLY A 19 7.17 -22.58 -16.48
N PRO A 20 8.09 -22.08 -17.33
CA PRO A 20 8.21 -20.66 -17.63
C PRO A 20 6.88 -20.00 -18.05
N ASP A 21 6.04 -20.74 -18.77
CA ASP A 21 4.72 -20.28 -19.22
C ASP A 21 3.76 -20.04 -18.05
N LEU A 22 3.69 -20.96 -17.07
CA LEU A 22 2.82 -20.81 -15.88
C LEU A 22 3.24 -19.62 -15.00
N GLY A 23 4.54 -19.33 -14.94
CA GLY A 23 5.05 -18.15 -14.24
C GLY A 23 4.68 -16.85 -14.95
N LYS A 24 4.80 -16.82 -16.29
CA LYS A 24 4.47 -15.66 -17.11
C LYS A 24 2.97 -15.34 -17.08
N ASP A 25 2.11 -16.35 -17.27
CA ASP A 25 0.65 -16.19 -17.25
C ASP A 25 0.16 -15.64 -15.91
N SER A 26 0.77 -16.09 -14.82
CA SER A 26 0.42 -15.67 -13.47
C SER A 26 0.87 -14.22 -13.17
N ILE A 27 1.98 -13.76 -13.75
CA ILE A 27 2.40 -12.35 -13.68
C ILE A 27 1.44 -11.47 -14.47
N GLU A 28 1.10 -11.88 -15.70
CA GLU A 28 0.19 -11.13 -16.57
C GLU A 28 -1.21 -11.03 -15.96
N ALA A 29 -1.73 -12.12 -15.40
CA ALA A 29 -2.99 -12.10 -14.66
C ALA A 29 -2.93 -11.19 -13.42
N GLY A 30 -1.81 -11.22 -12.68
CA GLY A 30 -1.59 -10.35 -11.52
C GLY A 30 -1.51 -8.87 -11.89
N GLU A 31 -0.85 -8.54 -13.01
CA GLU A 31 -0.76 -7.19 -13.55
C GLU A 31 -2.12 -6.67 -13.97
N ILE A 32 -2.90 -7.46 -14.71
CA ILE A 32 -4.26 -7.09 -15.14
C ILE A 32 -5.18 -6.90 -13.92
N ALA A 33 -5.14 -7.83 -12.96
CA ALA A 33 -5.93 -7.72 -11.73
C ALA A 33 -5.56 -6.48 -10.91
N GLY A 34 -4.26 -6.18 -10.80
CA GLY A 34 -3.75 -4.99 -10.14
C GLY A 34 -4.18 -3.70 -10.83
N LEU A 35 -4.07 -3.62 -12.16
CA LEU A 35 -4.49 -2.47 -12.96
C LEU A 35 -5.99 -2.22 -12.88
N LEU A 36 -6.80 -3.26 -13.00
CA LEU A 36 -8.26 -3.17 -12.85
C LEU A 36 -8.63 -2.72 -11.43
N GLY A 37 -8.05 -3.34 -10.41
CA GLY A 37 -8.28 -2.97 -9.01
C GLY A 37 -7.91 -1.52 -8.72
N LEU A 38 -6.72 -1.09 -9.15
CA LEU A 38 -6.27 0.30 -9.02
C LEU A 38 -7.21 1.27 -9.74
N SER A 39 -7.67 0.94 -10.93
CA SER A 39 -8.59 1.78 -11.71
C SER A 39 -9.93 1.97 -11.01
N PHE A 40 -10.52 0.88 -10.48
CA PHE A 40 -11.76 0.95 -9.70
C PHE A 40 -11.60 1.79 -8.44
N VAL A 41 -10.50 1.60 -7.72
CA VAL A 41 -10.16 2.36 -6.50
C VAL A 41 -10.02 3.86 -6.80
N VAL A 42 -9.23 4.22 -7.81
CA VAL A 42 -9.00 5.62 -8.21
C VAL A 42 -10.32 6.29 -8.59
N LEU A 43 -11.16 5.58 -9.35
CA LEU A 43 -12.48 6.05 -9.74
C LEU A 43 -13.40 6.23 -8.53
N PHE A 44 -13.46 5.23 -7.64
CA PHE A 44 -14.28 5.26 -6.43
C PHE A 44 -13.93 6.44 -5.53
N ILE A 45 -12.64 6.66 -5.26
CA ILE A 45 -12.15 7.77 -4.44
C ILE A 45 -12.46 9.11 -5.08
N PHE A 46 -12.24 9.21 -6.40
CA PHE A 46 -12.50 10.44 -7.14
C PHE A 46 -13.98 10.82 -7.13
N VAL A 47 -14.88 9.85 -7.35
CA VAL A 47 -16.33 10.09 -7.34
C VAL A 47 -16.84 10.43 -5.94
N THR A 48 -16.32 9.76 -4.90
CA THR A 48 -16.79 9.93 -3.52
C THR A 48 -16.29 11.22 -2.87
N TYR A 49 -15.00 11.56 -3.07
CA TYR A 49 -14.33 12.65 -2.35
C TYR A 49 -13.94 13.85 -3.24
N GLY A 50 -14.25 13.82 -4.54
CA GLY A 50 -14.01 14.92 -5.48
C GLY A 50 -12.57 15.44 -5.44
N TRP A 51 -12.38 16.70 -5.04
CA TRP A 51 -11.06 17.35 -4.95
C TRP A 51 -10.14 16.73 -3.89
N PHE A 52 -10.69 16.23 -2.77
CA PHE A 52 -9.93 15.50 -1.76
C PHE A 52 -9.46 14.15 -2.32
N GLY A 53 -10.32 13.52 -3.15
CA GLY A 53 -9.98 12.30 -3.87
C GLY A 53 -8.83 12.47 -4.85
N LEU A 54 -8.70 13.62 -5.51
CA LEU A 54 -7.56 13.90 -6.38
C LEU A 54 -6.23 13.93 -5.62
N ALA A 55 -6.21 14.53 -4.42
CA ALA A 55 -5.01 14.56 -3.58
C ALA A 55 -4.63 13.15 -3.10
N ALA A 56 -5.60 12.32 -2.71
CA ALA A 56 -5.38 10.92 -2.36
C ALA A 56 -4.84 10.11 -3.55
N ASN A 57 -5.38 10.32 -4.77
CA ASN A 57 -4.90 9.64 -5.96
C ASN A 57 -3.43 10.00 -6.28
N VAL A 58 -3.03 11.26 -6.13
CA VAL A 58 -1.63 11.67 -6.27
C VAL A 58 -0.75 10.98 -5.22
N ALA A 59 -1.19 10.97 -3.97
CA ALA A 59 -0.47 10.28 -2.90
C ALA A 59 -0.34 8.78 -3.15
N LEU A 60 -1.38 8.14 -3.70
CA LEU A 60 -1.38 6.72 -4.09
C LEU A 60 -0.38 6.43 -5.21
N MET A 61 -0.30 7.28 -6.23
CA MET A 61 0.68 7.12 -7.31
C MET A 61 2.12 7.26 -6.79
N VAL A 62 2.35 8.22 -5.90
CA VAL A 62 3.65 8.36 -5.23
C VAL A 62 3.94 7.15 -4.34
N ASN A 63 2.94 6.60 -3.65
CA ASN A 63 3.10 5.39 -2.83
C ASN A 63 3.56 4.19 -3.67
N ILE A 64 2.89 3.93 -4.80
CA ILE A 64 3.27 2.85 -5.73
C ILE A 64 4.71 3.07 -6.24
N ALA A 65 5.05 4.29 -6.64
CA ALA A 65 6.41 4.62 -7.10
C ALA A 65 7.47 4.38 -5.99
N LEU A 66 7.16 4.72 -4.74
CA LEU A 66 8.05 4.47 -3.60
C LEU A 66 8.24 2.98 -3.32
N ILE A 67 7.17 2.18 -3.41
CA ILE A 67 7.25 0.73 -3.23
C ILE A 67 8.15 0.11 -4.31
N LEU A 68 7.89 0.43 -5.58
CA LEU A 68 8.68 -0.09 -6.70
C LEU A 68 10.14 0.37 -6.62
N GLY A 69 10.38 1.65 -6.27
CA GLY A 69 11.71 2.19 -6.05
C GLY A 69 12.46 1.48 -4.93
N ALA A 70 11.80 1.25 -3.79
CA ALA A 70 12.38 0.56 -2.65
C ALA A 70 12.66 -0.93 -2.93
N LEU A 71 11.78 -1.62 -3.66
CA LEU A 71 12.03 -3.00 -4.09
C LEU A 71 13.22 -3.08 -5.05
N SER A 72 13.32 -2.13 -5.97
CA SER A 72 14.44 -2.05 -6.91
C SER A 72 15.77 -1.78 -6.23
N THR A 73 15.82 -0.94 -5.19
CA THR A 73 17.07 -0.63 -4.47
C THR A 73 17.54 -1.77 -3.57
N LEU A 74 16.59 -2.53 -3.00
CA LEU A 74 16.89 -3.69 -2.16
C LEU A 74 17.25 -4.96 -2.97
N GLY A 75 17.11 -4.92 -4.30
CA GLY A 75 17.30 -6.09 -5.16
C GLY A 75 16.30 -7.21 -4.83
N ALA A 76 15.14 -6.86 -4.27
CA ALA A 76 14.13 -7.83 -3.89
C ALA A 76 13.51 -8.44 -5.14
N THR A 77 13.37 -9.77 -5.16
CA THR A 77 12.75 -10.46 -6.28
C THR A 77 11.23 -10.25 -6.27
N LEU A 78 10.71 -9.75 -7.40
CA LEU A 78 9.27 -9.64 -7.59
C LEU A 78 8.69 -11.04 -7.88
N THR A 79 8.26 -11.70 -6.81
CA THR A 79 7.56 -12.98 -6.89
C THR A 79 6.06 -12.76 -7.05
N LEU A 80 5.33 -13.79 -7.46
CA LEU A 80 3.86 -13.75 -7.52
C LEU A 80 3.21 -13.32 -6.20
N PRO A 81 3.60 -13.90 -5.05
CA PRO A 81 3.13 -13.39 -3.77
C PRO A 81 3.53 -11.94 -3.52
N GLY A 82 4.69 -11.49 -3.98
CA GLY A 82 5.09 -10.07 -3.92
C GLY A 82 4.12 -9.15 -4.66
N ILE A 83 3.66 -9.52 -5.84
CA ILE A 83 2.63 -8.77 -6.60
C ILE A 83 1.33 -8.67 -5.78
N ALA A 84 0.90 -9.77 -5.15
CA ALA A 84 -0.26 -9.75 -4.25
C ALA A 84 -0.06 -8.80 -3.05
N GLY A 85 1.17 -8.70 -2.52
CA GLY A 85 1.54 -7.73 -1.49
C GLY A 85 1.42 -6.27 -1.93
N ILE A 86 1.78 -5.97 -3.18
CA ILE A 86 1.58 -4.63 -3.76
C ILE A 86 0.08 -4.31 -3.87
N VAL A 87 -0.74 -5.23 -4.39
CA VAL A 87 -2.20 -5.04 -4.51
C VAL A 87 -2.85 -4.84 -3.13
N LEU A 88 -2.45 -5.63 -2.13
CA LEU A 88 -2.92 -5.47 -0.75
C LEU A 88 -2.52 -4.11 -0.18
N THR A 89 -1.31 -3.66 -0.46
CA THR A 89 -0.81 -2.35 0.00
C THR A 89 -1.60 -1.21 -0.62
N ILE A 90 -1.95 -1.29 -1.90
CA ILE A 90 -2.80 -0.29 -2.56
C ILE A 90 -4.13 -0.15 -1.81
N GLY A 91 -4.76 -1.26 -1.44
CA GLY A 91 -6.00 -1.24 -0.65
C GLY A 91 -5.83 -0.57 0.72
N MET A 92 -4.77 -0.91 1.45
CA MET A 92 -4.48 -0.30 2.76
C MET A 92 -4.12 1.20 2.67
N ALA A 93 -3.39 1.60 1.62
CA ALA A 93 -3.05 3.00 1.39
C ALA A 93 -4.31 3.85 1.13
N VAL A 94 -5.31 3.27 0.47
CA VAL A 94 -6.59 3.91 0.21
C VAL A 94 -7.43 4.00 1.47
N ASP A 95 -7.54 2.91 2.22
CA ASP A 95 -8.25 2.85 3.50
C ASP A 95 -7.77 3.92 4.47
N ALA A 96 -6.45 4.09 4.61
CA ALA A 96 -5.86 5.13 5.45
C ALA A 96 -6.26 6.55 5.00
N ASN A 97 -6.31 6.83 3.69
CA ASN A 97 -6.74 8.12 3.18
C ASN A 97 -8.24 8.36 3.41
N VAL A 98 -9.08 7.34 3.21
CA VAL A 98 -10.53 7.39 3.44
C VAL A 98 -10.83 7.65 4.92
N LEU A 99 -10.17 6.94 5.83
CA LEU A 99 -10.35 7.12 7.28
C LEU A 99 -10.02 8.56 7.72
N VAL A 100 -8.95 9.15 7.18
CA VAL A 100 -8.62 10.56 7.41
C VAL A 100 -9.74 11.47 6.91
N PHE A 101 -10.23 11.25 5.69
CA PHE A 101 -11.26 12.11 5.10
C PHE A 101 -12.59 12.03 5.84
N GLU A 102 -13.01 10.83 6.26
CA GLU A 102 -14.19 10.65 7.09
C GLU A 102 -14.02 11.35 8.44
N ARG A 103 -12.85 11.24 9.09
CA ARG A 103 -12.64 11.94 10.37
C ARG A 103 -12.65 13.46 10.21
N ILE A 104 -12.08 13.98 9.12
CA ILE A 104 -12.15 15.41 8.80
C ILE A 104 -13.60 15.85 8.58
N LYS A 105 -14.40 15.02 7.88
CA LYS A 105 -15.81 15.28 7.61
C LYS A 105 -16.65 15.30 8.89
N GLU A 106 -16.45 14.32 9.78
CA GLU A 106 -17.11 14.29 11.09
C GLU A 106 -16.79 15.55 11.91
N GLU A 107 -15.53 15.97 11.94
CA GLU A 107 -15.12 17.17 12.66
C GLU A 107 -15.65 18.47 12.03
N ALA A 108 -15.84 18.49 10.72
CA ALA A 108 -16.48 19.59 10.02
C ALA A 108 -17.99 19.67 10.30
N ILE A 109 -18.68 18.53 10.34
CA ILE A 109 -20.10 18.42 10.71
C ILE A 109 -20.31 18.85 12.17
N ALA A 110 -19.36 18.55 13.06
CA ALA A 110 -19.35 19.03 14.44
C ALA A 110 -19.17 20.56 14.59
N GLY A 111 -19.14 21.32 13.48
CA GLY A 111 -19.13 22.78 13.48
C GLY A 111 -17.74 23.40 13.58
N ARG A 112 -16.66 22.61 13.51
CA ARG A 112 -15.30 23.16 13.49
C ARG A 112 -15.02 23.82 12.14
N GLY A 113 -14.36 24.98 12.18
CA GLY A 113 -13.91 25.64 10.96
C GLY A 113 -13.00 24.73 10.12
N PRO A 114 -12.99 24.85 8.78
CA PRO A 114 -12.31 23.91 7.87
C PRO A 114 -10.86 23.58 8.24
N MET A 115 -10.07 24.57 8.68
CA MET A 115 -8.68 24.37 9.08
C MET A 115 -8.53 23.57 10.38
N ARG A 116 -9.43 23.79 11.35
CA ARG A 116 -9.45 23.05 12.62
C ARG A 116 -10.00 21.64 12.45
N ALA A 117 -10.96 21.45 11.55
CA ALA A 117 -11.47 20.12 11.21
C ALA A 117 -10.38 19.25 10.58
N VAL A 118 -9.58 19.80 9.66
CA VAL A 118 -8.43 19.09 9.08
C VAL A 118 -7.39 18.72 10.14
N GLU A 119 -6.97 19.69 10.97
CA GLU A 119 -5.96 19.43 12.01
C GLU A 119 -6.42 18.37 13.02
N ALA A 120 -7.66 18.48 13.50
CA ALA A 120 -8.22 17.51 14.44
C ALA A 120 -8.45 16.13 13.81
N GLY A 121 -8.91 16.09 12.56
CA GLY A 121 -9.10 14.85 11.81
C GLY A 121 -7.79 14.09 11.67
N TYR A 122 -6.70 14.77 11.31
CA TYR A 122 -5.36 14.16 11.24
C TYR A 122 -4.85 13.69 12.59
N GLN A 123 -5.02 14.48 13.66
CA GLN A 123 -4.56 14.07 15.00
C GLN A 123 -5.25 12.79 15.48
N GLN A 124 -6.55 12.66 15.25
CA GLN A 124 -7.31 11.49 15.69
C GLN A 124 -7.13 10.29 14.77
N ALA A 125 -7.12 10.51 13.45
CA ALA A 125 -6.87 9.44 12.49
C ALA A 125 -5.46 8.84 12.62
N LEU A 126 -4.46 9.65 13.04
CA LEU A 126 -3.09 9.17 13.21
C LEU A 126 -2.99 7.97 14.16
N SER A 127 -3.65 8.02 15.32
CA SER A 127 -3.59 6.90 16.28
C SER A 127 -4.15 5.63 15.66
N THR A 128 -5.34 5.72 15.05
CA THR A 128 -6.02 4.59 14.44
C THR A 128 -5.22 3.99 13.27
N ILE A 129 -4.62 4.84 12.43
CA ILE A 129 -3.78 4.40 11.32
C ILE A 129 -2.53 3.70 11.84
N LEU A 130 -1.86 4.28 12.82
CA LEU A 130 -0.65 3.66 13.39
C LEU A 130 -0.99 2.33 14.05
N ASP A 131 -2.04 2.24 14.84
CA ASP A 131 -2.44 0.99 15.51
C ASP A 131 -2.74 -0.13 14.49
N ALA A 132 -3.49 0.18 13.44
CA ALA A 132 -3.80 -0.77 12.37
C ALA A 132 -2.55 -1.20 11.58
N ASN A 133 -1.63 -0.27 11.30
CA ASN A 133 -0.43 -0.58 10.53
C ASN A 133 0.66 -1.27 11.37
N ILE A 134 0.77 -0.98 12.67
CA ILE A 134 1.74 -1.62 13.57
C ILE A 134 1.43 -3.12 13.68
N THR A 135 0.17 -3.49 13.87
CA THR A 135 -0.23 -4.91 13.95
C THR A 135 0.09 -5.65 12.65
N THR A 136 -0.19 -5.04 11.50
CA THR A 136 0.13 -5.60 10.18
C THR A 136 1.65 -5.66 9.95
N PHE A 137 2.41 -4.68 10.44
CA PHE A 137 3.86 -4.66 10.35
C PHE A 137 4.49 -5.79 11.17
N ILE A 138 3.96 -6.05 12.37
CA ILE A 138 4.38 -7.20 13.19
C ILE A 138 4.12 -8.51 12.43
N ALA A 139 2.96 -8.65 11.80
CA ALA A 139 2.65 -9.83 10.99
C ALA A 139 3.63 -9.97 9.80
N ALA A 140 3.91 -8.88 9.08
CA ALA A 140 4.88 -8.87 7.99
C ALA A 140 6.29 -9.26 8.48
N PHE A 141 6.70 -8.77 9.66
CA PHE A 141 7.98 -9.13 10.27
C PHE A 141 8.05 -10.63 10.59
N LEU A 142 6.99 -11.21 11.17
CA LEU A 142 6.92 -12.64 11.44
C LEU A 142 6.95 -13.46 10.15
N LEU A 143 6.23 -13.03 9.11
CA LEU A 143 6.27 -13.69 7.79
C LEU A 143 7.67 -13.59 7.14
N PHE A 144 8.40 -12.51 7.36
CA PHE A 144 9.76 -12.38 6.88
C PHE A 144 10.71 -13.34 7.59
N GLN A 145 10.62 -13.40 8.92
CA GLN A 145 11.51 -14.21 9.76
C GLN A 145 11.24 -15.72 9.62
N PHE A 146 9.96 -16.11 9.65
CA PHE A 146 9.53 -17.51 9.66
C PHE A 146 9.03 -18.03 8.31
N GLY A 147 8.72 -17.14 7.36
CA GLY A 147 8.31 -17.54 6.02
C GLY A 147 9.47 -18.12 5.21
N SER A 148 9.14 -18.98 4.24
CA SER A 148 10.09 -19.60 3.32
C SER A 148 9.82 -19.18 1.87
N GLY A 149 10.90 -19.13 1.07
CA GLY A 149 10.85 -18.90 -0.38
C GLY A 149 9.96 -17.72 -0.80
N PRO A 150 8.85 -17.94 -1.54
CA PRO A 150 7.97 -16.87 -2.04
C PRO A 150 7.29 -16.01 -0.96
N VAL A 151 7.04 -16.56 0.25
CA VAL A 151 6.37 -15.85 1.35
C VAL A 151 7.24 -14.72 1.90
N ARG A 152 8.57 -14.88 1.86
CA ARG A 152 9.50 -13.80 2.22
C ARG A 152 9.39 -12.60 1.28
N GLY A 153 9.22 -12.85 -0.01
CA GLY A 153 8.99 -11.79 -1.01
C GLY A 153 7.73 -10.99 -0.69
N PHE A 154 6.62 -11.68 -0.37
CA PHE A 154 5.39 -11.04 0.10
C PHE A 154 5.62 -10.19 1.35
N ALA A 155 6.31 -10.74 2.36
CA ALA A 155 6.58 -10.04 3.61
C ALA A 155 7.38 -8.74 3.41
N VAL A 156 8.39 -8.76 2.53
CA VAL A 156 9.18 -7.56 2.18
C VAL A 156 8.29 -6.52 1.50
N THR A 157 7.51 -6.92 0.49
CA THR A 157 6.60 -6.00 -0.20
C THR A 157 5.57 -5.38 0.74
N LEU A 158 4.99 -6.16 1.65
CA LEU A 158 4.06 -5.68 2.66
C LEU A 158 4.71 -4.70 3.64
N GLY A 159 5.88 -5.04 4.18
CA GLY A 159 6.58 -4.20 5.15
C GLY A 159 6.94 -2.84 4.56
N ILE A 160 7.51 -2.81 3.36
CA ILE A 160 7.80 -1.57 2.62
C ILE A 160 6.49 -0.82 2.34
N GLY A 161 5.46 -1.54 1.91
CA GLY A 161 4.15 -0.99 1.62
C GLY A 161 3.52 -0.25 2.79
N ILE A 162 3.58 -0.82 3.98
CA ILE A 162 3.05 -0.21 5.21
C ILE A 162 3.81 1.07 5.58
N ILE A 163 5.14 1.03 5.55
CA ILE A 163 5.96 2.20 5.90
C ILE A 163 5.69 3.35 4.92
N THR A 164 5.68 3.02 3.63
CA THR A 164 5.41 4.02 2.58
C THR A 164 3.97 4.51 2.63
N SER A 165 2.98 3.68 2.96
CA SER A 165 1.58 4.07 3.00
C SER A 165 1.32 5.07 4.13
N VAL A 166 1.79 4.77 5.34
CA VAL A 166 1.71 5.66 6.51
C VAL A 166 2.39 6.99 6.22
N PHE A 167 3.59 6.96 5.61
CA PHE A 167 4.28 8.16 5.18
C PHE A 167 3.44 8.99 4.20
N THR A 168 2.91 8.35 3.15
CA THR A 168 2.14 9.07 2.13
C THR A 168 0.83 9.65 2.67
N ALA A 169 0.10 8.91 3.50
CA ALA A 169 -1.18 9.34 4.07
C ALA A 169 -1.00 10.48 5.09
N LEU A 170 -0.01 10.40 5.98
CA LEU A 170 0.16 11.37 7.07
C LEU A 170 0.92 12.63 6.67
N LEU A 171 1.87 12.53 5.75
CA LEU A 171 2.71 13.67 5.35
C LEU A 171 2.30 14.23 4.00
N LEU A 172 2.26 13.40 2.95
CA LEU A 172 2.00 13.86 1.58
C LEU A 172 0.55 14.33 1.43
N THR A 173 -0.44 13.51 1.77
CA THR A 173 -1.85 13.89 1.67
C THR A 173 -2.14 15.12 2.54
N ARG A 174 -1.58 15.16 3.76
CA ARG A 174 -1.75 16.31 4.68
C ARG A 174 -1.18 17.60 4.09
N LEU A 175 0.02 17.54 3.53
CA LEU A 175 0.67 18.67 2.89
C LEU A 175 -0.17 19.21 1.73
N PHE A 176 -0.64 18.32 0.85
CA PHE A 176 -1.52 18.70 -0.26
C PHE A 176 -2.80 19.38 0.22
N LEU A 177 -3.46 18.82 1.23
CA LEU A 177 -4.70 19.38 1.78
C LEU A 177 -4.47 20.74 2.45
N VAL A 178 -3.41 20.91 3.24
CA VAL A 178 -3.11 22.18 3.90
C VAL A 178 -2.76 23.27 2.88
N ILE A 179 -1.98 22.94 1.86
CA ILE A 179 -1.65 23.88 0.76
C ILE A 179 -2.92 24.29 0.02
N TRP A 180 -3.77 23.33 -0.34
CA TRP A 180 -5.02 23.60 -1.04
C TRP A 180 -5.96 24.48 -0.20
N LEU A 181 -6.10 24.16 1.09
CA LEU A 181 -6.96 24.91 2.01
C LEU A 181 -6.48 26.34 2.23
N ARG A 182 -5.15 26.56 2.34
CA ARG A 182 -4.56 27.89 2.41
C ARG A 182 -4.80 28.71 1.13
N ARG A 183 -4.77 28.07 -0.04
CA ARG A 183 -4.90 28.74 -1.35
C ARG A 183 -6.34 29.04 -1.74
N ARG A 184 -7.28 28.14 -1.45
CA ARG A 184 -8.70 28.28 -1.83
C ARG A 184 -9.57 28.92 -0.75
N ARG A 185 -9.16 28.93 0.53
CA ARG A 185 -9.93 29.39 1.70
C ARG A 185 -11.45 29.11 1.58
N PRO A 186 -11.87 27.86 1.32
CA PRO A 186 -13.29 27.56 1.15
C PRO A 186 -14.03 27.75 2.48
N GLN A 187 -15.20 28.38 2.44
CA GLN A 187 -16.05 28.57 3.64
C GLN A 187 -16.73 27.26 4.09
N ARG A 188 -16.81 26.25 3.21
CA ARG A 188 -17.30 24.90 3.49
C ARG A 188 -16.46 23.88 2.74
N LEU A 189 -16.18 22.74 3.37
CA LEU A 189 -15.47 21.64 2.75
C LEU A 189 -16.40 20.94 1.74
N PRO A 190 -15.99 20.71 0.49
CA PRO A 190 -16.78 19.98 -0.50
C PRO A 190 -16.63 18.47 -0.28
N ILE A 191 -17.12 17.97 0.85
CA ILE A 191 -17.04 16.57 1.29
C ILE A 191 -18.28 16.19 2.11
#